data_AF-A0A0M8W283-F1
#
_entry.id   AF-A0A0M8W283-F1
#
_cell.length_a   1.000
_cell.length_b   1.000
_cell.length_c   1.000
_cell.angle_alpha   90.00
_cell.angle_beta   90.00
_cell.angle_gamma   90.00
#
_symmetry.space_group_name_H-M   'P 1'
#
loop_
_entity.id
_entity.type
_entity.pdbx_description
1 polymer ?
#
loop_
_entity_poly.entity_id
_entity_poly.type
_entity_poly.pdbx_seq_one_letter_code
_entity_poly.pdbx_strand_id
1 'polypeptide(L)' 'MGTDIHDPVVRDRWGRPRRFSVLHNGDLRIELKRGEEAVIHRAGDRPDLRIEPVAGAPALP' A
#
# COMPACT_ATOMS: atom_id res chain seq x y z
N MET A 1 -9.22 -6.33 18.08
CA MET A 1 -9.92 -5.16 17.51
C MET A 1 -9.52 -5.10 16.05
N GLY A 2 -10.36 -5.67 15.17
CA GLY A 2 -10.08 -5.71 13.73
C GLY A 2 -10.14 -4.30 13.17
N THR A 3 -9.10 -3.90 12.45
CA THR A 3 -9.04 -2.62 11.74
C THR A 3 -10.09 -2.59 10.65
N ASP A 4 -11.20 -1.94 10.96
CA ASP A 4 -12.20 -1.55 9.98
C ASP A 4 -11.53 -0.58 8.99
N ILE A 5 -11.43 -0.99 7.71
CA ILE A 5 -10.83 -0.17 6.65
C ILE A 5 -11.96 0.68 6.06
N HIS A 6 -12.20 1.84 6.67
CA HIS A 6 -13.28 2.73 6.24
C HIS A 6 -13.01 3.42 4.90
N ASP A 7 -11.75 3.53 4.45
CA ASP A 7 -11.37 4.18 3.20
C ASP A 7 -10.14 3.53 2.56
N PRO A 8 -10.29 2.40 1.84
CA PRO A 8 -9.16 1.72 1.22
C PRO A 8 -8.69 2.44 -0.04
N VAL A 9 -7.37 2.61 -0.16
CA VAL A 9 -6.71 3.00 -1.41
C VAL A 9 -6.00 1.77 -1.97
N VAL A 10 -6.41 1.36 -3.17
CA VAL A 10 -5.86 0.20 -3.87
C VAL A 10 -5.05 0.67 -5.07
N ARG A 11 -3.79 0.22 -5.15
CA ARG A 11 -2.87 0.54 -6.25
C ARG A 11 -2.18 -0.71 -6.76
N ASP A 12 -1.64 -0.65 -7.97
CA ASP A 12 -0.69 -1.66 -8.44
C ASP A 12 0.72 -1.44 -7.89
N ARG A 13 1.65 -2.35 -8.22
CA ARG A 13 3.08 -2.25 -7.83
C ARG A 13 3.80 -1.00 -8.36
N TRP A 14 3.25 -0.34 -9.38
CA TRP A 14 3.78 0.90 -9.95
C TRP A 14 3.11 2.15 -9.36
N GLY A 15 2.22 1.97 -8.38
CA GLY A 15 1.50 3.05 -7.72
C GLY A 15 0.28 3.57 -8.48
N ARG A 16 -0.13 2.93 -9.58
CA ARG A 16 -1.31 3.38 -10.35
C ARG A 16 -2.59 2.98 -9.61
N PRO A 17 -3.62 3.85 -9.58
CA PRO A 17 -4.91 3.50 -9.00
C PRO A 17 -5.49 2.26 -9.66
N ARG A 18 -6.01 1.34 -8.85
CA ARG A 18 -6.64 0.11 -9.32
C ARG A 18 -8.12 0.12 -8.95
N ARG A 19 -8.96 -0.41 -9.85
CA ARG A 19 -10.39 -0.59 -9.57
C ARG A 19 -10.59 -1.74 -8.59
N PHE A 20 -11.52 -1.54 -7.67
CA PHE A 20 -11.97 -2.53 -6.70
C PHE A 20 -13.45 -2.29 -6.38
N SER A 21 -14.09 -3.27 -5.75
CA SER A 21 -15.42 -3.10 -5.16
C SER A 21 -15.42 -3.51 -3.70
N VAL A 22 -16.28 -2.87 -2.91
CA VAL A 22 -16.53 -3.25 -1.51
C VAL A 22 -17.75 -4.17 -1.49
N LEU A 23 -17.62 -5.32 -0.83
CA LEU A 23 -18.70 -6.28 -0.63
C LEU A 23 -19.55 -5.88 0.57
N HIS A 24 -20.75 -6.44 0.67
CA HIS A 24 -21.73 -6.13 1.74
C HIS A 24 -21.22 -6.41 3.17
N ASN A 25 -20.18 -7.23 3.32
CA ASN A 25 -19.55 -7.55 4.61
C ASN A 25 -18.32 -6.68 4.91
N GLY A 26 -18.02 -5.68 4.07
CA GLY A 26 -16.84 -4.81 4.22
C GLY A 26 -15.57 -5.35 3.56
N ASP A 27 -15.62 -6.53 2.95
CA ASP A 27 -14.47 -7.10 2.24
C ASP A 27 -14.19 -6.39 0.91
N LEU A 28 -12.93 -6.41 0.49
CA LEU A 28 -12.49 -5.86 -0.79
C LEU A 28 -12.40 -6.95 -1.86
N ARG A 29 -13.07 -6.73 -2.99
CA ARG A 29 -12.91 -7.55 -4.20
C ARG A 29 -12.01 -6.83 -5.20
N ILE A 30 -10.90 -7.47 -5.54
CA ILE A 30 -9.90 -6.97 -6.50
C ILE A 30 -9.59 -8.10 -7.49
N GLU A 31 -9.78 -7.85 -8.78
CA GLU A 31 -9.47 -8.84 -9.81
C GLU A 31 -8.00 -8.71 -10.22
N LEU A 32 -7.22 -9.77 -9.96
CA LEU A 32 -5.80 -9.87 -10.31
C LEU A 32 -5.59 -10.94 -11.40
N LYS A 33 -4.76 -10.63 -12.39
CA LYS A 33 -4.20 -11.63 -13.31
C LYS A 33 -2.96 -12.27 -12.70
N ARG A 34 -2.52 -13.39 -13.28
CA ARG A 34 -1.26 -14.04 -12.89
C ARG A 34 -0.10 -13.05 -12.99
N GLY A 35 0.63 -12.88 -11.89
CA GLY A 35 1.78 -11.97 -11.79
C GLY A 35 1.41 -10.51 -11.51
N GLU A 36 0.13 -10.19 -11.36
CA GLU A 36 -0.30 -8.87 -10.88
C GLU A 36 -0.35 -8.83 -9.36
N GLU A 37 -0.15 -7.62 -8.84
CA GLU A 37 -0.14 -7.33 -7.41
C GLU A 37 -1.08 -6.15 -7.13
N ALA A 38 -1.62 -6.10 -5.91
CA ALA A 38 -2.31 -4.94 -5.39
C ALA A 38 -1.75 -4.58 -4.01
N VAL A 39 -1.43 -3.30 -3.83
CA VAL A 39 -1.02 -2.71 -2.57
C VAL A 39 -2.22 -1.98 -1.97
N ILE A 40 -2.63 -2.38 -0.77
CA ILE A 40 -3.79 -1.85 -0.06
C ILE A 40 -3.31 -1.10 1.17
N HIS A 41 -3.79 0.12 1.35
CA HIS A 41 -3.56 0.94 2.53
C HIS A 41 -4.82 1.71 2.87
N ARG A 42 -4.93 2.18 4.11
CA ARG A 42 -5.93 3.19 4.47
C ARG A 42 -5.58 4.51 3.79
N ALA A 43 -6.60 5.26 3.35
CA ALA A 43 -6.42 6.60 2.81
C ALA A 43 -5.74 7.51 3.85
N GLY A 44 -4.78 8.32 3.42
CA GLY A 44 -4.00 9.20 4.30
C GLY A 44 -2.90 8.48 5.11
N ASP A 45 -2.95 7.16 5.22
CA ASP A 45 -1.94 6.33 5.93
C ASP A 45 -0.77 5.92 5.03
N ARG A 46 -0.66 6.45 3.80
CA ARG A 46 0.56 6.23 3.02
C ARG A 46 1.68 6.90 3.82
N PRO A 47 2.68 6.16 4.33
CA PRO A 47 3.82 6.81 4.93
C PRO A 47 4.48 7.62 3.81
N ASP A 48 4.53 8.94 3.99
CA ASP A 48 5.42 9.80 3.21
C ASP A 48 6.84 9.38 3.59
N LEU A 49 7.31 8.29 2.96
CA LEU A 49 8.64 7.76 3.15
C LEU A 49 9.61 8.78 2.57
N ARG A 50 10.13 9.63 3.46
CA ARG A 50 11.21 10.54 3.13
C ARG A 50 12.50 9.73 3.08
N ILE A 51 12.93 9.39 1.86
CA ILE A 51 14.20 8.71 1.64
C ILE A 51 15.27 9.80 1.51
N GLU A 52 16.19 9.83 2.46
CA GLU A 52 17.35 10.73 2.42
C GLU A 52 18.64 9.90 2.56
N PRO A 53 19.75 10.34 1.95
CA PRO A 53 21.05 9.74 2.19
C PRO A 53 21.37 9.76 3.68
N VAL A 54 21.72 8.59 4.24
CA VAL A 54 22.32 8.53 5.58
C VAL A 54 23.79 8.91 5.46
N ALA A 55 24.25 9.83 6.31
CA ALA A 55 25.67 10.14 6.41
C ALA A 55 26.43 8.87 6.85
N GLY A 56 27.32 8.37 5.99
CA GLY A 56 28.16 7.24 6.32
C GLY A 56 29.18 7.60 7.42
N ALA A 57 29.39 6.70 8.37
CA ALA A 57 30.55 6.78 9.25
C ALA A 57 31.78 6.22 8.53
N PRO A 58 32.99 6.75 8.79
CA PRO A 58 34.21 6.11 8.31
C PRO A 58 34.31 4.68 8.87
N ALA A 59 34.76 3.74 8.05
CA ALA A 59 35.05 2.39 8.50
C ALA A 59 36.16 2.43 9.56
N LEU A 60 35.95 1.75 10.69
CA LEU A 60 37.01 1.55 11.67
C LEU A 60 38.12 0.69 11.05
N PRO A 61 39.41 0.99 11.33
CA PRO A 61 40.55 0.29 10.76
C PRO A 61 40.63 -1.18 11.17
#